data_AF-A0A959FAN1-F1
#
_entry.id   AF-A0A959FAN1-F1
#
_cell.length_a   1.000
_cell.length_b   1.000
_cell.length_c   1.000
_cell.angle_alpha   90.00
_cell.angle_beta   90.00
_cell.angle_gamma   90.00
#
_symmetry.space_group_name_H-M   'P 1'
#
loop_
_entity.id
_entity.type
_entity.pdbx_description
1 polymer ?
#
loop_
_entity_poly.entity_id
_entity_poly.type
_entity_poly.pdbx_seq_one_letter_code
_entity_poly.pdbx_strand_id
1 'polypeptide(L)'
;MVFLVILLLLVTLGALGLLFTVLTKFSPGEKRIQEALKKMQADMDTWTEELVPIDRKELELFSLTQIKNSIKKRFTTSGKGIYTTIFEEPIVAYSYKRYLGKNAHALLYCRTAEHEYAYWIRPKGVQVVIDNKLVGTYKDNGVLYSAGSKKMIARLNRDEKKITPVVIGEREVASMVKSLPAAKDDLSARAFQFVREDLTEEEEKLLLSISLLEMVQGSVGEK
;
A
#
# COMPACT_ATOMS: atom_id res chain seq x y z
N MET A 1 -55.57 -6.81 7.46
CA MET A 1 -54.35 -6.15 8.01
C MET A 1 -53.12 -7.06 8.01
N VAL A 2 -53.20 -8.30 8.49
CA VAL A 2 -52.05 -9.24 8.55
C VAL A 2 -51.36 -9.46 7.20
N PHE A 3 -52.13 -9.65 6.11
CA PHE A 3 -51.58 -9.82 4.76
C PHE A 3 -50.75 -8.62 4.26
N LEU A 4 -51.18 -7.40 4.58
CA LEU A 4 -50.53 -6.16 4.16
C LEU A 4 -49.21 -5.95 4.92
N VAL A 5 -49.17 -6.36 6.20
CA VAL A 5 -47.94 -6.36 7.02
C VAL A 5 -46.94 -7.37 6.48
N ILE A 6 -47.37 -8.58 6.12
CA ILE A 6 -46.49 -9.62 5.54
C ILE A 6 -45.91 -9.17 4.19
N LEU A 7 -46.73 -8.55 3.33
CA LEU A 7 -46.28 -8.00 2.05
C LEU A 7 -45.23 -6.90 2.25
N LEU A 8 -45.46 -5.98 3.20
CA LEU A 8 -44.52 -4.90 3.50
C LEU A 8 -43.19 -5.43 4.07
N LEU A 9 -43.24 -6.49 4.87
CA LEU A 9 -42.06 -7.17 5.41
C LEU A 9 -41.25 -7.86 4.31
N LEU A 10 -41.92 -8.51 3.35
CA LEU A 10 -41.27 -9.13 2.19
C LEU A 10 -40.63 -8.09 1.27
N VAL A 11 -41.31 -6.96 1.02
CA VAL A 11 -40.77 -5.88 0.18
C VAL A 11 -39.57 -5.22 0.86
N THR A 12 -39.64 -4.96 2.16
CA THR A 12 -38.51 -4.38 2.92
C THR A 12 -37.33 -5.33 3.00
N LEU A 13 -37.54 -6.62 3.28
CA LEU A 13 -36.48 -7.63 3.26
C LEU A 13 -35.86 -7.80 1.86
N GLY A 14 -36.69 -7.81 0.81
CA GLY A 14 -36.23 -7.87 -0.58
C GLY A 14 -35.42 -6.64 -0.98
N ALA A 15 -35.87 -5.44 -0.59
CA ALA A 15 -35.15 -4.19 -0.81
C ALA A 15 -33.83 -4.14 -0.03
N LEU A 16 -33.80 -4.60 1.22
CA LEU A 16 -32.56 -4.73 1.99
C LEU A 16 -31.59 -5.73 1.34
N GLY A 17 -32.08 -6.87 0.85
CA GLY A 17 -31.26 -7.86 0.15
C GLY A 17 -30.65 -7.33 -1.15
N LEU A 18 -31.44 -6.60 -1.94
CA LEU A 18 -30.95 -5.91 -3.15
C LEU A 18 -29.93 -4.81 -2.81
N LEU A 19 -30.20 -4.01 -1.78
CA LEU A 19 -29.26 -2.99 -1.32
C LEU A 19 -27.94 -3.61 -0.87
N PHE A 20 -27.99 -4.72 -0.13
CA PHE A 20 -26.81 -5.45 0.33
C PHE A 20 -25.99 -6.02 -0.83
N THR A 21 -26.64 -6.57 -1.87
CA THR A 21 -25.93 -7.11 -3.05
C THR A 21 -25.30 -6.02 -3.91
N VAL A 22 -25.95 -4.86 -4.07
CA VAL A 22 -25.38 -3.71 -4.78
C VAL A 22 -24.20 -3.10 -4.02
N LEU A 23 -24.33 -2.92 -2.70
CA LEU A 23 -23.26 -2.37 -1.85
C LEU A 23 -22.04 -3.30 -1.75
N THR A 24 -22.23 -4.63 -1.87
CA THR A 24 -21.13 -5.60 -1.76
C THR A 24 -20.37 -5.84 -3.07
N LYS A 25 -20.94 -5.49 -4.23
CA LYS A 25 -20.32 -5.69 -5.57
C LYS A 25 -19.79 -4.41 -6.23
N PHE A 26 -19.85 -3.26 -5.56
CA PHE A 26 -19.38 -2.00 -6.14
C PHE A 26 -17.85 -1.94 -6.21
N SER A 27 -17.28 -2.44 -7.30
CA SER A 27 -15.85 -2.27 -7.62
C SER A 27 -15.68 -1.17 -8.66
N PRO A 28 -14.88 -0.12 -8.40
CA PRO A 28 -14.68 0.96 -9.36
C PRO A 28 -13.96 0.44 -10.62
N GLY A 29 -14.48 0.83 -11.79
CA GLY A 29 -13.85 0.56 -13.09
C GLY A 29 -12.58 1.39 -13.30
N GLU A 30 -11.78 1.01 -14.31
CA GLU A 30 -10.44 1.55 -14.57
C GLU A 30 -10.39 3.07 -14.70
N LYS A 31 -11.35 3.70 -15.41
CA LYS A 31 -11.42 5.16 -15.53
C LYS A 31 -11.53 5.87 -14.17
N ARG A 32 -12.41 5.37 -13.28
CA ARG A 32 -12.58 5.93 -11.93
C ARG A 32 -11.36 5.73 -11.06
N ILE A 33 -10.62 4.64 -11.27
CA ILE A 33 -9.35 4.39 -10.60
C ILE A 33 -8.30 5.41 -11.04
N GLN A 34 -8.18 5.65 -12.34
CA GLN A 34 -7.26 6.65 -12.88
C GLN A 34 -7.57 8.07 -12.39
N GLU A 35 -8.85 8.45 -12.38
CA GLU A 35 -9.29 9.73 -11.82
C GLU A 35 -8.97 9.84 -10.32
N ALA A 36 -9.21 8.78 -9.56
CA ALA A 36 -8.89 8.74 -8.14
C ALA A 36 -7.38 8.85 -7.90
N LEU A 37 -6.55 8.17 -8.70
CA LEU A 37 -5.10 8.25 -8.61
C LEU A 37 -4.58 9.66 -8.92
N LYS A 38 -5.09 10.29 -9.98
CA LYS A 38 -4.76 11.69 -10.30
C LYS A 38 -5.11 12.65 -9.16
N LYS A 39 -6.25 12.42 -8.50
CA LYS A 39 -6.62 13.21 -7.32
C LYS A 39 -5.67 12.95 -6.15
N MET A 40 -5.24 11.71 -5.93
CA MET A 40 -4.28 11.36 -4.88
C MET A 40 -2.90 12.00 -5.14
N GLN A 41 -2.47 12.06 -6.41
CA GLN A 41 -1.27 12.78 -6.84
C GLN A 41 -1.37 14.27 -6.53
N ALA A 42 -2.43 14.94 -7.00
CA ALA A 42 -2.64 16.38 -6.78
C ALA A 42 -2.74 16.74 -5.29
N ASP A 43 -3.43 15.92 -4.50
CA ASP A 43 -3.54 16.09 -3.04
C ASP A 43 -2.17 16.02 -2.34
N MET A 44 -1.19 15.34 -2.94
CA MET A 44 0.14 15.11 -2.37
C MET A 44 1.21 16.10 -2.82
N ASP A 45 0.96 16.91 -3.84
CA ASP A 45 1.91 17.95 -4.29
C ASP A 45 2.32 18.85 -3.11
N THR A 46 1.36 19.25 -2.27
CA THR A 46 1.61 20.06 -1.06
C THR A 46 2.50 19.39 0.00
N TRP A 47 2.65 18.06 -0.03
CA TRP A 47 3.46 17.30 0.93
C TRP A 47 4.83 16.94 0.34
N THR A 48 5.02 17.14 -0.96
CA THR A 48 6.23 16.71 -1.68
C THR A 48 7.36 17.72 -1.52
N GLU A 49 7.05 19.00 -1.33
CA GLU A 49 8.06 20.07 -1.17
C GLU A 49 8.96 19.89 0.05
N GLU A 50 8.50 19.14 1.06
CA GLU A 50 9.26 18.86 2.27
C GLU A 50 10.13 17.60 2.16
N LEU A 51 9.97 16.77 1.12
CA LEU A 51 10.60 15.44 1.05
C LEU A 51 12.09 15.53 0.72
N VAL A 52 12.89 14.83 1.52
CA VAL A 52 14.33 14.65 1.31
C VAL A 52 14.55 13.50 0.31
N PRO A 53 15.48 13.64 -0.66
CA PRO A 53 15.88 12.53 -1.53
C PRO A 53 16.36 11.32 -0.72
N ILE A 54 15.98 10.13 -1.19
CA ILE A 54 16.39 8.89 -0.54
C ILE A 54 17.71 8.47 -1.17
N ASP A 55 18.81 8.88 -0.56
CA ASP A 55 20.09 8.27 -0.88
C ASP A 55 20.28 6.96 -0.11
N ARG A 56 21.41 6.30 -0.36
CA ARG A 56 21.76 5.06 0.34
C ARG A 56 21.70 5.20 1.87
N LYS A 57 22.19 6.30 2.42
CA LYS A 57 22.21 6.51 3.88
C LYS A 57 20.78 6.65 4.38
N GLU A 58 19.94 7.40 3.67
CA GLU A 58 18.53 7.54 4.05
C GLU A 58 17.76 6.23 3.97
N LEU A 59 18.10 5.36 3.03
CA LEU A 59 17.52 4.02 2.94
C LEU A 59 17.88 3.14 4.15
N GLU A 60 19.12 3.21 4.62
CA GLU A 60 19.56 2.54 5.87
C GLU A 60 18.92 3.15 7.13
N LEU A 61 18.60 4.45 7.08
CA LEU A 61 17.96 5.20 8.16
C LEU A 61 16.43 5.21 8.08
N PHE A 62 15.83 4.60 7.05
CA PHE A 62 14.39 4.56 6.85
C PHE A 62 13.72 4.02 8.12
N SER A 63 12.79 4.77 8.70
CA SER A 63 12.05 4.37 9.90
C SER A 63 10.63 3.88 9.57
N LEU A 64 10.11 2.97 10.39
CA LEU A 64 8.69 2.60 10.38
C LEU A 64 7.79 3.72 10.96
N THR A 65 8.38 4.74 11.59
CA THR A 65 7.68 5.89 12.17
C THR A 65 7.04 6.76 11.10
N GLN A 66 5.85 7.27 11.42
CA GLN A 66 5.09 8.17 10.55
C GLN A 66 4.71 9.45 11.27
N ILE A 67 4.86 10.57 10.57
CA ILE A 67 4.31 11.87 10.98
C ILE A 67 3.06 12.18 10.15
N LYS A 68 2.26 13.16 10.62
CA LYS A 68 1.03 13.64 9.95
C LYS A 68 0.05 12.49 9.58
N ASN A 69 0.09 11.36 10.32
CA ASN A 69 -0.72 10.19 10.04
C ASN A 69 -2.21 10.43 10.40
N SER A 70 -3.10 10.25 9.42
CA SER A 70 -4.55 10.31 9.60
C SER A 70 -5.22 9.11 8.95
N ILE A 71 -5.65 8.15 9.78
CA ILE A 71 -6.45 6.99 9.35
C ILE A 71 -7.92 7.24 9.72
N LYS A 72 -8.81 7.20 8.72
CA LYS A 72 -10.26 7.32 8.89
C LYS A 72 -10.93 6.00 8.51
N LYS A 73 -11.67 5.41 9.44
CA LYS A 73 -12.40 4.13 9.29
C LYS A 73 -13.90 4.30 9.58
N ARG A 74 -14.61 5.12 8.80
CA ARG A 74 -16.08 5.29 8.95
C ARG A 74 -16.84 4.44 7.92
N PHE A 75 -16.88 4.90 6.68
CA PHE A 75 -17.55 4.19 5.58
C PHE A 75 -16.55 3.61 4.58
N THR A 76 -15.43 4.28 4.36
CA THR A 76 -14.27 3.77 3.62
C THR A 76 -13.06 3.85 4.53
N THR A 77 -12.06 2.99 4.31
CA THR A 77 -10.77 3.14 4.98
C THR A 77 -9.92 4.07 4.13
N SER A 78 -9.53 5.22 4.66
CA SER A 78 -8.58 6.12 4.02
C SER A 78 -7.46 6.46 4.99
N GLY A 79 -6.23 6.43 4.52
CA GLY A 79 -5.04 6.79 5.28
C GLY A 79 -4.23 7.82 4.50
N LYS A 80 -3.59 8.74 5.20
CA LYS A 80 -2.50 9.55 4.65
C LYS A 80 -1.44 9.70 5.74
N GLY A 81 -0.18 9.78 5.36
CA GLY A 81 0.92 10.03 6.29
C GLY A 81 2.25 10.23 5.57
N ILE A 82 3.28 10.53 6.34
CA ILE A 82 4.65 10.69 5.84
C ILE A 82 5.55 9.78 6.68
N TYR A 83 6.26 8.87 6.03
CA TYR A 83 7.34 8.11 6.65
C TYR A 83 8.59 8.97 6.74
N THR A 84 9.34 8.73 7.80
CA THR A 84 10.52 9.50 8.15
C THR A 84 11.74 8.61 8.31
N THR A 85 12.92 9.21 8.40
CA THR A 85 14.14 8.53 8.83
C THR A 85 14.13 8.40 10.36
N ILE A 86 15.12 7.72 10.93
CA ILE A 86 15.30 7.69 12.39
C ILE A 86 15.62 9.06 12.99
N PHE A 87 15.95 10.05 12.15
CA PHE A 87 16.19 11.45 12.50
C PHE A 87 15.01 12.36 12.14
N GLU A 88 13.84 11.78 11.89
CA GLU A 88 12.58 12.50 11.60
C GLU A 88 12.58 13.28 10.28
N GLU A 89 13.50 12.99 9.35
CA GLU A 89 13.50 13.59 8.03
C GLU A 89 12.42 12.94 7.15
N PRO A 90 11.51 13.73 6.55
CA PRO A 90 10.42 13.18 5.74
C PRO A 90 10.95 12.67 4.39
N ILE A 91 10.74 11.39 4.11
CA ILE A 91 11.30 10.72 2.92
C ILE A 91 10.23 10.14 1.99
N VAL A 92 9.08 9.73 2.54
CA VAL A 92 7.98 9.16 1.73
C VAL A 92 6.65 9.66 2.22
N ALA A 93 5.92 10.36 1.37
CA ALA A 93 4.52 10.65 1.62
C ALA A 93 3.65 9.52 1.02
N TYR A 94 2.51 9.20 1.64
CA TYR A 94 1.55 8.25 1.08
C TYR A 94 0.10 8.67 1.26
N SER A 95 -0.75 8.15 0.38
CA SER A 95 -2.20 8.25 0.40
C SER A 95 -2.80 6.89 0.10
N TYR A 96 -3.76 6.48 0.91
CA TYR A 96 -4.41 5.17 0.86
C TYR A 96 -5.93 5.33 0.85
N LYS A 97 -6.61 4.53 0.03
CA LYS A 97 -8.08 4.49 -0.05
C LYS A 97 -8.58 3.09 -0.39
N ARG A 98 -9.28 2.45 0.55
CA ARG A 98 -10.06 1.23 0.35
C ARG A 98 -11.51 1.57 0.01
N TYR A 99 -12.05 0.95 -1.02
CA TYR A 99 -13.47 1.04 -1.35
C TYR A 99 -14.30 0.09 -0.46
N LEU A 100 -15.63 0.19 -0.53
CA LEU A 100 -16.55 -0.70 0.16
C LEU A 100 -16.73 -2.01 -0.60
N GLY A 101 -16.96 -3.11 0.12
CA GLY A 101 -17.31 -4.42 -0.44
C GLY A 101 -16.45 -5.59 0.05
N LYS A 102 -16.91 -6.83 -0.16
CA LYS A 102 -16.19 -8.05 0.24
C LYS A 102 -14.92 -8.28 -0.58
N ASN A 103 -14.94 -7.83 -1.83
CA ASN A 103 -13.84 -7.89 -2.79
C ASN A 103 -13.30 -6.48 -3.09
N ALA A 104 -13.32 -5.61 -2.09
CA ALA A 104 -13.08 -4.19 -2.29
C ALA A 104 -11.71 -3.96 -2.93
N HIS A 105 -11.71 -3.10 -3.93
CA HIS A 105 -10.47 -2.56 -4.47
C HIS A 105 -9.88 -1.59 -3.43
N ALA A 106 -8.57 -1.41 -3.47
CA ALA A 106 -7.92 -0.31 -2.78
C ALA A 106 -6.89 0.34 -3.71
N LEU A 107 -6.62 1.61 -3.43
CA LEU A 107 -5.58 2.39 -4.04
C LEU A 107 -4.59 2.81 -2.98
N LEU A 108 -3.32 2.63 -3.30
CA LEU A 108 -2.21 3.21 -2.56
C LEU A 108 -1.40 4.03 -3.56
N TYR A 109 -1.03 5.23 -3.16
CA TYR A 109 -0.10 6.07 -3.88
C TYR A 109 0.95 6.53 -2.87
N CYS A 110 2.22 6.35 -3.23
CA CYS A 110 3.36 6.79 -2.46
C CYS A 110 4.25 7.66 -3.35
N ARG A 111 4.88 8.65 -2.75
CA ARG A 111 5.79 9.57 -3.44
C ARG A 111 7.01 9.83 -2.59
N THR A 112 8.18 9.69 -3.21
CA THR A 112 9.47 10.16 -2.69
C THR A 112 9.83 11.47 -3.38
N ALA A 113 10.97 12.07 -3.05
CA ALA A 113 11.45 13.25 -3.78
C ALA A 113 11.67 12.97 -5.29
N GLU A 114 11.97 11.73 -5.66
CA GLU A 114 12.43 11.37 -7.01
C GLU A 114 11.47 10.43 -7.77
N HIS A 115 10.68 9.64 -7.05
CA HIS A 115 9.89 8.54 -7.63
C HIS A 115 8.45 8.51 -7.14
N GLU A 116 7.59 8.03 -8.03
CA GLU A 116 6.18 7.82 -7.74
C GLU A 116 5.82 6.34 -7.82
N TYR A 117 5.06 5.86 -6.82
CA TYR A 117 4.62 4.47 -6.74
C TYR A 117 3.10 4.43 -6.60
N ALA A 118 2.43 3.75 -7.52
CA ALA A 118 1.00 3.59 -7.50
C ALA A 118 0.62 2.10 -7.50
N TYR A 119 -0.33 1.75 -6.65
CA TYR A 119 -0.78 0.39 -6.44
C TYR A 119 -2.29 0.31 -6.57
N TRP A 120 -2.74 -0.59 -7.44
CA TRP A 120 -4.14 -0.98 -7.51
C TRP A 120 -4.33 -2.37 -6.93
N ILE A 121 -4.75 -2.39 -5.66
CA ILE A 121 -4.95 -3.58 -4.85
C ILE A 121 -6.31 -4.18 -5.19
N ARG A 122 -6.33 -5.46 -5.59
CA ARG A 122 -7.52 -6.21 -5.97
C ARG A 122 -7.41 -7.66 -5.49
N PRO A 123 -8.53 -8.40 -5.43
CA PRO A 123 -8.51 -9.82 -5.05
C PRO A 123 -7.58 -10.69 -5.91
N LYS A 124 -7.37 -10.34 -7.19
CA LYS A 124 -6.49 -11.09 -8.10
C LYS A 124 -5.01 -10.71 -8.00
N GLY A 125 -4.63 -9.82 -7.08
CA GLY A 125 -3.30 -9.27 -6.93
C GLY A 125 -3.24 -7.75 -7.13
N VAL A 126 -2.09 -7.19 -6.77
CA VAL A 126 -1.82 -5.75 -6.77
C VAL A 126 -1.12 -5.36 -8.06
N GLN A 127 -1.72 -4.49 -8.86
CA GLN A 127 -1.02 -3.88 -9.99
C GLN A 127 -0.05 -2.82 -9.47
N VAL A 128 1.21 -2.89 -9.91
CA VAL A 128 2.29 -1.98 -9.48
C VAL A 128 2.71 -1.11 -10.66
N VAL A 129 2.66 0.20 -10.46
CA VAL A 129 3.10 1.22 -11.40
C VAL A 129 4.18 2.05 -10.70
N ILE A 130 5.32 2.24 -11.36
CA ILE A 130 6.42 3.09 -10.87
C ILE A 130 6.69 4.12 -11.95
N ASP A 131 6.74 5.41 -11.59
CA ASP A 131 7.00 6.53 -12.50
C ASP A 131 6.10 6.47 -13.77
N ASN A 132 4.79 6.28 -13.56
CA ASN A 132 3.77 6.10 -14.62
C ASN A 132 3.97 4.89 -15.56
N LYS A 133 4.92 3.99 -15.28
CA LYS A 133 5.16 2.77 -16.04
C LYS A 133 4.61 1.54 -15.30
N LEU A 134 3.80 0.74 -15.98
CA LEU A 134 3.32 -0.54 -15.44
C LEU A 134 4.51 -1.51 -15.28
N VAL A 135 4.89 -1.79 -14.04
CA VAL A 135 5.99 -2.69 -13.71
C VAL A 135 5.52 -4.13 -13.66
N GLY A 136 4.38 -4.40 -13.01
CA GLY A 136 3.97 -5.78 -12.78
C GLY A 136 2.71 -5.99 -11.97
N THR A 137 2.53 -7.23 -11.55
CA THR A 137 1.49 -7.64 -10.61
C THR A 137 2.10 -8.38 -9.44
N TYR A 138 1.96 -7.82 -8.24
CA TYR A 138 2.33 -8.44 -6.97
C TYR A 138 1.21 -9.37 -6.50
N LYS A 139 1.58 -10.57 -6.08
CA LYS A 139 0.67 -11.66 -5.73
C LYS A 139 0.72 -11.95 -4.23
N ASP A 140 -0.29 -12.68 -3.77
CA ASP A 140 -0.45 -13.14 -2.39
C ASP A 140 0.73 -14.00 -1.90
N ASN A 141 1.35 -14.77 -2.80
CA ASN A 141 2.58 -15.52 -2.56
C ASN A 141 3.83 -14.64 -2.32
N GLY A 142 3.69 -13.32 -2.27
CA GLY A 142 4.79 -12.39 -2.02
C GLY A 142 5.65 -12.11 -3.26
N VAL A 143 5.23 -12.54 -4.46
CA VAL A 143 6.04 -12.38 -5.69
C VAL A 143 5.48 -11.27 -6.58
N LEU A 144 6.37 -10.38 -7.03
CA LEU A 144 6.11 -9.41 -8.09
C LEU A 144 6.51 -10.01 -9.45
N TYR A 145 5.53 -10.20 -10.32
CA TYR A 145 5.75 -10.65 -11.69
C TYR A 145 5.71 -9.48 -12.66
N SER A 146 6.70 -9.42 -13.56
CA SER A 146 6.80 -8.39 -14.61
C SER A 146 5.55 -8.37 -15.50
N ALA A 147 5.10 -7.18 -15.86
CA ALA A 147 3.95 -7.00 -16.74
C ALA A 147 4.16 -7.61 -18.13
N GLY A 148 5.36 -7.45 -18.69
CA GLY A 148 5.74 -7.91 -20.03
C GLY A 148 6.13 -9.39 -20.05
N SER A 149 7.22 -9.75 -19.36
CA SER A 149 7.82 -11.09 -19.46
C SER A 149 7.13 -12.16 -18.60
N LYS A 150 6.27 -11.75 -17.66
CA LYS A 150 5.69 -12.61 -16.62
C LYS A 150 6.72 -13.32 -15.73
N LYS A 151 8.00 -12.98 -15.83
CA LYS A 151 9.04 -13.48 -14.93
C LYS A 151 8.92 -12.81 -13.56
N MET A 152 9.33 -13.54 -12.52
CA MET A 152 9.56 -12.95 -11.21
C MET A 152 10.65 -11.89 -11.33
N ILE A 153 10.38 -10.70 -10.81
CA ILE A 153 11.36 -9.61 -10.74
C ILE A 153 11.70 -9.23 -9.31
N ALA A 154 10.79 -9.49 -8.37
CA ALA A 154 11.08 -9.34 -6.95
C ALA A 154 10.17 -10.23 -6.09
N ARG A 155 10.59 -10.52 -4.87
CA ARG A 155 9.89 -11.39 -3.92
C ARG A 155 10.12 -10.94 -2.48
N LEU A 156 9.07 -10.99 -1.68
CA LEU A 156 9.09 -10.79 -0.24
C LEU A 156 8.93 -12.15 0.46
N ASN A 157 9.96 -12.62 1.15
CA ASN A 157 9.96 -13.93 1.82
C ASN A 157 9.30 -13.82 3.21
N ARG A 158 8.01 -14.16 3.28
CA ARG A 158 7.19 -14.01 4.51
C ARG A 158 7.34 -15.15 5.54
N ASP A 159 8.06 -16.20 5.18
CA ASP A 159 8.20 -17.42 5.99
C ASP A 159 8.99 -17.21 7.29
N GLU A 160 9.79 -16.15 7.37
CA GLU A 160 10.61 -15.85 8.54
C GLU A 160 9.84 -15.06 9.62
N LYS A 161 10.09 -15.42 10.89
CA LYS A 161 9.27 -14.94 12.03
C LYS A 161 9.62 -13.53 12.49
N LYS A 162 10.85 -13.04 12.26
CA LYS A 162 11.34 -11.75 12.78
C LYS A 162 11.70 -10.74 11.69
N ILE A 163 12.27 -11.23 10.59
CA ILE A 163 12.62 -10.44 9.42
C ILE A 163 11.91 -10.97 8.19
N THR A 164 11.82 -10.13 7.18
CA THR A 164 11.20 -10.47 5.90
C THR A 164 12.18 -10.10 4.79
N PRO A 165 12.97 -11.06 4.30
CA PRO A 165 13.92 -10.82 3.21
C PRO A 165 13.23 -10.33 1.94
N VAL A 166 13.83 -9.32 1.31
CA VAL A 166 13.44 -8.79 -0.01
C VAL A 166 14.46 -9.26 -1.02
N VAL A 167 13.99 -10.02 -2.01
CA VAL A 167 14.81 -10.58 -3.09
C VAL A 167 14.43 -9.89 -4.39
N ILE A 168 15.41 -9.40 -5.15
CA ILE A 168 15.22 -8.81 -6.49
C ILE A 168 16.01 -9.64 -7.49
N GLY A 169 15.33 -10.14 -8.52
CA GLY A 169 15.87 -11.20 -9.38
C GLY A 169 16.25 -12.42 -8.53
N GLU A 170 17.55 -12.68 -8.41
CA GLU A 170 18.12 -13.79 -7.62
C GLU A 170 18.91 -13.31 -6.39
N ARG A 171 18.97 -11.99 -6.14
CA ARG A 171 19.77 -11.39 -5.06
C ARG A 171 18.87 -10.97 -3.92
N GLU A 172 19.19 -11.38 -2.69
CA GLU A 172 18.62 -10.76 -1.49
C GLU A 172 19.24 -9.38 -1.30
N VAL A 173 18.42 -8.33 -1.38
CA VAL A 173 18.86 -6.94 -1.39
C VAL A 173 18.66 -6.22 -0.06
N ALA A 174 17.70 -6.69 0.75
CA ALA A 174 17.39 -6.10 2.04
C ALA A 174 16.59 -7.09 2.90
N SER A 175 16.47 -6.77 4.18
CA SER A 175 15.61 -7.51 5.11
C SER A 175 14.74 -6.53 5.91
N MET A 176 13.42 -6.63 5.74
CA MET A 176 12.45 -5.77 6.43
C MET A 176 12.15 -6.26 7.85
N VAL A 177 11.93 -5.32 8.77
CA VAL A 177 11.44 -5.61 10.12
C VAL A 177 9.92 -5.84 10.10
N LYS A 178 9.44 -6.93 10.70
CA LYS A 178 8.04 -7.39 10.57
C LYS A 178 7.05 -6.70 11.54
N SER A 179 7.53 -6.11 12.63
CA SER A 179 6.71 -5.48 13.67
C SER A 179 6.94 -3.98 13.76
N LEU A 180 5.85 -3.22 13.66
CA LEU A 180 5.79 -1.87 14.24
C LEU A 180 6.07 -2.00 15.75
N PRO A 181 6.95 -1.20 16.35
CA PRO A 181 7.16 -1.25 17.79
C PRO A 181 5.84 -1.00 18.52
N ALA A 182 5.61 -1.74 19.61
CA ALA A 182 4.51 -1.44 20.52
C ALA A 182 4.69 -0.01 21.04
N ALA A 183 3.60 0.72 21.27
CA ALA A 183 3.57 2.15 21.60
C ALA A 183 4.31 2.58 22.90
N LYS A 184 5.09 1.69 23.51
CA LYS A 184 5.86 1.93 24.73
C LYS A 184 7.36 1.61 24.65
N ASP A 185 7.85 0.98 23.58
CA ASP A 185 9.28 0.68 23.44
C ASP A 185 9.89 1.32 22.18
N ASP A 186 10.89 2.14 22.46
CA ASP A 186 11.99 2.63 21.64
C ASP A 186 11.76 3.63 20.49
N LEU A 187 12.63 4.64 20.55
CA LEU A 187 12.99 5.54 19.46
C LEU A 187 13.15 4.77 18.14
N SER A 188 12.44 5.25 17.12
CA SER A 188 12.71 5.03 15.69
C SER A 188 13.18 3.62 15.27
N ALA A 189 12.26 2.64 15.30
CA ALA A 189 12.52 1.33 14.70
C ALA A 189 12.76 1.46 13.19
N ARG A 190 13.98 1.15 12.75
CA ARG A 190 14.35 1.07 11.33
C ARG A 190 13.43 0.10 10.59
N ALA A 191 13.07 0.46 9.37
CA ALA A 191 12.28 -0.36 8.46
C ALA A 191 13.09 -1.55 7.93
N PHE A 192 14.40 -1.37 7.77
CA PHE A 192 15.32 -2.40 7.30
C PHE A 192 16.34 -2.75 8.37
N GLN A 193 16.59 -4.05 8.56
CA GLN A 193 17.70 -4.54 9.38
C GLN A 193 19.02 -4.49 8.60
N PHE A 194 18.94 -4.71 7.30
CA PHE A 194 20.06 -4.72 6.36
C PHE A 194 19.57 -4.25 4.99
N VAL A 195 20.45 -3.55 4.29
CA VAL A 195 20.30 -3.12 2.90
C VAL A 195 21.66 -3.34 2.24
N ARG A 196 21.70 -3.92 1.05
CA ARG A 196 22.94 -4.09 0.29
C ARG A 196 23.54 -2.74 -0.10
N GLU A 197 24.86 -2.70 -0.15
CA GLU A 197 25.60 -1.49 -0.52
C GLU A 197 25.60 -1.20 -2.03
N ASP A 198 25.49 -2.25 -2.83
CA ASP A 198 25.69 -2.27 -4.28
C ASP A 198 24.36 -2.40 -5.04
N LEU A 199 23.34 -1.65 -4.58
CA LEU A 199 22.05 -1.58 -5.25
C LEU A 199 22.16 -0.78 -6.54
N THR A 200 21.58 -1.31 -7.61
CA THR A 200 21.27 -0.53 -8.80
C THR A 200 20.03 0.33 -8.58
N GLU A 201 19.86 1.40 -9.37
CA GLU A 201 18.64 2.24 -9.31
C GLU A 201 17.36 1.42 -9.49
N GLU A 202 17.38 0.40 -10.36
CA GLU A 202 16.22 -0.48 -10.55
C GLU A 202 15.94 -1.36 -9.33
N GLU A 203 16.99 -1.89 -8.68
CA GLU A 203 16.84 -2.65 -7.44
C GLU A 203 16.31 -1.77 -6.32
N GLU A 204 16.80 -0.56 -6.16
CA GLU A 204 16.30 0.38 -5.17
C GLU A 204 14.81 0.71 -5.38
N LYS A 205 14.41 1.01 -6.62
CA LYS A 205 12.99 1.26 -6.95
C LYS A 205 12.10 0.07 -6.61
N LEU A 206 12.53 -1.15 -6.93
CA LEU A 206 11.75 -2.36 -6.65
C LEU A 206 11.71 -2.68 -5.15
N LEU A 207 12.82 -2.47 -4.44
CA LEU A 207 12.91 -2.60 -2.98
C LEU A 207 11.93 -1.64 -2.30
N LEU A 208 11.99 -0.34 -2.62
CA LEU A 208 11.06 0.66 -2.10
C LEU A 208 9.62 0.31 -2.46
N SER A 209 9.36 -0.10 -3.70
CA SER A 209 8.00 -0.42 -4.15
C SER A 209 7.35 -1.52 -3.32
N ILE A 210 8.03 -2.64 -3.07
CA ILE A 210 7.47 -3.74 -2.27
C ILE A 210 7.38 -3.34 -0.80
N SER A 211 8.42 -2.66 -0.29
CA SER A 211 8.50 -2.29 1.12
C SER A 211 7.39 -1.31 1.52
N LEU A 212 7.16 -0.29 0.70
CA LEU A 212 6.11 0.71 0.94
C LEU A 212 4.71 0.09 0.91
N LEU A 213 4.47 -0.86 0.01
CA LEU A 213 3.21 -1.60 -0.04
C LEU A 213 2.98 -2.35 1.29
N GLU A 214 3.97 -3.12 1.74
CA GLU A 214 3.88 -3.90 2.97
C GLU A 214 3.73 -3.01 4.21
N MET A 215 4.51 -1.93 4.29
CA MET A 215 4.49 -0.99 5.42
C MET A 215 3.14 -0.28 5.53
N VAL A 216 2.61 0.26 4.43
CA VAL A 216 1.33 0.98 4.46
C VAL A 216 0.18 0.02 4.73
N GLN A 217 0.15 -1.18 4.13
CA GLN A 217 -0.89 -2.17 4.43
C GLN A 217 -0.86 -2.57 5.92
N GLY A 218 0.34 -2.76 6.48
CA GLY A 218 0.53 -2.99 7.91
C GLY A 218 0.01 -1.85 8.79
N SER A 219 0.22 -0.59 8.39
CA SER A 219 -0.20 0.58 9.19
C SER A 219 -1.69 0.87 9.13
N VAL A 220 -2.35 0.67 7.97
CA VAL A 220 -3.80 0.89 7.84
C VAL A 220 -4.63 -0.26 8.42
N GLY A 221 -3.99 -1.38 8.75
CA GLY A 221 -4.59 -2.57 9.36
C GLY A 221 -5.17 -3.55 8.34
N GLU A 222 -4.56 -3.64 7.16
CA GLU A 222 -4.83 -4.70 6.18
C GLU A 222 -3.74 -5.78 6.30
N LYS A 223 -4.01 -6.81 7.11
CA LYS A 223 -3.31 -8.09 7.07
C LYS A 223 -4.33 -9.21 6.97
#